data_AF-A0A2E0YDD8-F1
#
_entry.id   AF-A0A2E0YDD8-F1
#
_cell.length_a   1.000
_cell.length_b   1.000
_cell.length_c   1.000
_cell.angle_alpha   90.00
_cell.angle_beta   90.00
_cell.angle_gamma   90.00
#
_symmetry.space_group_name_H-M   'P 1'
#
loop_
_entity.id
_entity.type
_entity.pdbx_description
1 polymer ?
#
loop_
_entity_poly.entity_id
_entity_poly.type
_entity_poly.pdbx_seq_one_letter_code
_entity_poly.pdbx_strand_id
1 'polypeptide(L)'
;MEEALAPLFFFWIPLFLFGIGVSLTFFTKSSRFVIPLIIVGIIGLLSSPITVPNSDSSAVGKLLLDLLIPSTALLGGLYIIIFSGNVPVQRISKTYRPLGFLLSLFSMTYLCIMHWHSFTPMWRGQANPYWIIFWPTFLLASASFTALFSMILVTIGRDRGKNSIHLFLISVFTTLITLLAMSYDGNITTAEQFRDYIWMAAADIFGIIVGCLLAIFAFTIVIAVYEKSMPEPTQTSPPTKEEWNHVESVLSRHLGGIEDE
;
A
#
# COMPACT_ATOMS: atom_id res chain seq x y z
N MET A 1 32.49 -10.49 15.66
CA MET A 1 31.15 -10.10 16.17
C MET A 1 30.45 -11.39 16.52
N GLU A 2 29.88 -11.51 17.72
CA GLU A 2 29.12 -12.71 18.08
C GLU A 2 28.08 -12.99 17.00
N GLU A 3 28.00 -14.24 16.54
CA GLU A 3 27.12 -14.65 15.44
C GLU A 3 25.66 -14.26 15.70
N ALA A 4 25.27 -14.16 16.97
CA ALA A 4 23.96 -13.71 17.45
C ALA A 4 23.66 -12.21 17.20
N LEU A 5 24.68 -11.34 17.13
CA LEU A 5 24.49 -9.89 16.94
C LEU A 5 24.52 -9.48 15.47
N ALA A 6 25.03 -10.32 14.58
CA ALA A 6 25.09 -10.02 13.15
C ALA A 6 23.71 -9.67 12.53
N PRO A 7 22.60 -10.39 12.83
CA PRO A 7 21.28 -10.05 12.32
C PRO A 7 20.79 -8.68 12.79
N LEU A 8 21.16 -8.26 14.00
CA LEU A 8 20.77 -6.96 14.54
C LEU A 8 21.32 -5.83 13.66
N PHE A 9 22.63 -5.87 13.37
CA PHE A 9 23.29 -4.80 12.62
C PHE A 9 23.00 -4.83 11.12
N PHE A 10 22.87 -6.02 10.53
CA PHE A 10 22.75 -6.16 9.08
C PHE A 10 21.32 -6.35 8.57
N PHE A 11 20.35 -6.59 9.46
CA PHE A 11 18.94 -6.71 9.07
C PHE A 11 18.02 -5.78 9.87
N TRP A 12 18.02 -5.89 11.20
CA TRP A 12 17.04 -5.17 12.04
C TRP A 12 17.27 -3.66 12.10
N ILE A 13 18.52 -3.21 12.25
CA ILE A 13 18.86 -1.79 12.20
C ILE A 13 18.53 -1.21 10.80
N PRO A 14 18.95 -1.82 9.67
CA PRO A 14 18.52 -1.38 8.35
C PRO A 14 16.99 -1.32 8.17
N LEU A 15 16.26 -2.32 8.66
CA LEU A 15 14.79 -2.33 8.62
C LEU A 15 14.20 -1.15 9.39
N PHE A 16 14.73 -0.86 10.59
CA PHE A 16 14.32 0.26 11.41
C PHE A 16 14.63 1.61 10.76
N LEU A 17 15.84 1.78 10.20
CA LEU A 17 16.23 2.99 9.48
C LEU A 17 15.35 3.22 8.25
N PHE A 18 15.02 2.17 7.52
CA PHE A 18 14.06 2.23 6.42
C PHE A 18 12.68 2.70 6.90
N GLY A 19 12.13 2.08 7.96
CA GLY A 19 10.82 2.43 8.51
C GLY A 19 10.74 3.86 9.04
N ILE A 20 11.75 4.32 9.78
CA ILE A 20 11.85 5.72 10.23
C ILE A 20 12.01 6.65 9.04
N GLY A 21 12.88 6.32 8.09
CA GLY A 21 13.09 7.12 6.89
C GLY A 21 11.78 7.36 6.15
N VAL A 22 11.03 6.29 5.85
CA VAL A 22 9.71 6.41 5.21
C VAL A 22 8.76 7.25 6.05
N SER A 23 8.68 7.02 7.36
CA SER A 23 7.79 7.78 8.24
C SER A 23 8.12 9.28 8.21
N LEU A 24 9.40 9.63 8.27
CA LEU A 24 9.85 11.02 8.24
C LEU A 24 9.51 11.73 6.92
N THR A 25 9.38 11.03 5.78
CA THR A 25 8.96 11.67 4.52
C THR A 25 7.60 12.38 4.63
N PHE A 26 6.72 11.95 5.54
CA PHE A 26 5.42 12.57 5.78
C PHE A 26 5.47 13.76 6.73
N PHE A 27 6.50 13.84 7.60
CA PHE A 27 6.58 14.85 8.67
C PHE A 27 7.58 15.97 8.40
N THR A 28 8.57 15.77 7.51
CA THR A 28 9.57 16.79 7.19
C THR A 28 9.50 17.25 5.73
N LYS A 29 9.66 18.56 5.53
CA LYS A 29 9.86 19.16 4.19
C LYS A 29 11.29 18.97 3.66
N SER A 30 12.25 18.64 4.53
CA SER A 30 13.66 18.47 4.16
C SER A 30 14.00 17.00 3.93
N SER A 31 14.50 16.70 2.74
CA SER A 31 14.88 15.34 2.31
C SER A 31 16.34 14.98 2.63
N ARG A 32 17.16 15.94 3.06
CA ARG A 32 18.62 15.78 3.22
C ARG A 32 19.02 14.64 4.16
N PHE A 33 18.26 14.43 5.23
CA PHE A 33 18.51 13.37 6.21
C PHE A 33 17.62 12.15 6.01
N VAL A 34 16.50 12.29 5.30
CA VAL A 34 15.53 11.22 5.10
C VAL A 34 15.98 10.25 4.01
N ILE A 35 16.45 10.78 2.89
CA ILE A 35 16.87 9.96 1.74
C ILE A 35 18.03 9.02 2.12
N PRO A 36 19.10 9.46 2.81
CA PRO A 36 20.18 8.56 3.21
C PRO A 36 19.70 7.43 4.13
N LEU A 37 18.79 7.69 5.06
CA LEU A 37 18.23 6.66 5.95
C LEU A 37 17.50 5.56 5.16
N ILE A 38 16.67 5.97 4.20
CA ILE A 38 15.95 5.04 3.32
C ILE A 38 16.95 4.23 2.49
N ILE A 39 17.94 4.89 1.87
CA ILE A 39 18.93 4.22 1.01
C ILE A 39 19.74 3.20 1.82
N VAL A 40 20.26 3.59 2.98
CA VAL A 40 21.02 2.69 3.87
C VAL A 40 20.14 1.53 4.32
N GLY A 41 18.88 1.80 4.68
CA GLY A 41 17.93 0.77 5.08
C GLY A 41 17.65 -0.24 3.97
N ILE A 42 17.39 0.22 2.74
CA ILE A 42 17.16 -0.64 1.58
C ILE A 42 18.41 -1.47 1.25
N ILE A 43 19.59 -0.85 1.19
CA ILE A 43 20.84 -1.55 0.88
C ILE A 43 21.13 -2.62 1.94
N GLY A 44 20.94 -2.31 3.22
CA GLY A 44 21.11 -3.29 4.30
C GLY A 44 20.14 -4.47 4.18
N LEU A 45 18.84 -4.19 3.97
CA LEU A 45 17.83 -5.24 3.77
C LEU A 45 18.13 -6.15 2.59
N LEU A 46 18.47 -5.57 1.43
CA LEU A 46 18.76 -6.33 0.20
C LEU A 46 20.09 -7.07 0.27
N SER A 47 21.07 -6.58 1.03
CA SER A 47 22.36 -7.27 1.22
C SER A 47 22.32 -8.34 2.33
N SER A 48 21.27 -8.38 3.16
CA SER A 48 21.13 -9.33 4.27
C SER A 48 21.33 -10.82 3.92
N PRO A 49 20.93 -11.33 2.74
CA PRO A 49 21.21 -12.73 2.36
C PRO A 49 22.69 -13.06 2.24
N ILE A 50 23.51 -12.06 1.90
CA ILE A 50 24.96 -12.19 1.71
C ILE A 50 25.69 -11.94 3.04
N THR A 51 25.25 -10.94 3.81
CA THR A 51 25.93 -10.54 5.05
C THR A 51 25.63 -11.44 6.23
N VAL A 52 24.42 -11.99 6.33
CA VAL A 52 24.02 -12.89 7.43
C VAL A 52 23.23 -14.09 6.89
N PRO A 53 23.86 -14.99 6.10
CA PRO A 53 23.17 -16.11 5.44
C PRO A 53 22.59 -17.14 6.42
N ASN A 54 23.14 -17.22 7.64
CA ASN A 54 22.70 -18.14 8.69
C ASN A 54 21.48 -17.62 9.50
N SER A 55 21.07 -16.37 9.29
CA SER A 55 19.88 -15.81 9.96
C SER A 55 18.60 -16.09 9.19
N ASP A 56 17.55 -16.53 9.87
CA ASP A 56 16.22 -16.71 9.27
C ASP A 56 15.55 -15.38 8.90
N SER A 57 15.99 -14.27 9.51
CA SER A 57 15.51 -12.93 9.13
C SER A 57 15.95 -12.56 7.70
N SER A 58 17.11 -13.04 7.26
CA SER A 58 17.66 -12.77 5.93
C SER A 58 16.86 -13.43 4.80
N ALA A 59 16.01 -14.42 5.11
CA ALA A 59 15.11 -15.00 4.12
C ALA A 59 14.10 -13.96 3.58
N VAL A 60 13.69 -12.97 4.39
CA VAL A 60 12.87 -11.83 3.92
C VAL A 60 13.65 -11.01 2.90
N GLY A 61 14.91 -10.67 3.20
CA GLY A 61 15.77 -9.91 2.27
C GLY A 61 15.97 -10.63 0.94
N LYS A 62 16.13 -11.95 0.97
CA LYS A 62 16.22 -12.76 -0.25
C LYS A 62 14.92 -12.76 -1.04
N LEU A 63 13.78 -12.86 -0.36
CA LEU A 63 12.48 -12.76 -1.02
C LEU A 63 12.29 -11.38 -1.67
N LEU A 64 12.67 -10.30 -0.98
CA LEU A 64 12.58 -8.94 -1.53
C LEU A 64 13.43 -8.78 -2.80
N LEU A 65 14.61 -9.39 -2.85
CA LEU A 65 15.42 -9.45 -4.07
C LEU A 65 14.72 -10.23 -5.19
N ASP A 66 14.16 -11.40 -4.87
CA ASP A 66 13.44 -12.23 -5.86
C ASP A 66 12.19 -11.53 -6.41
N LEU A 67 11.53 -10.73 -5.57
CA LEU A 67 10.35 -9.95 -5.93
C LEU A 67 10.69 -8.60 -6.59
N LEU A 68 11.96 -8.21 -6.71
CA LEU A 68 12.33 -6.89 -7.22
C LEU A 68 11.83 -6.68 -8.66
N ILE A 69 12.04 -7.66 -9.53
CA ILE A 69 11.63 -7.61 -10.95
C ILE A 69 10.10 -7.52 -11.07
N PRO A 70 9.31 -8.46 -10.54
CA PRO A 70 7.86 -8.38 -10.67
C PRO A 70 7.29 -7.14 -9.96
N SER A 71 7.83 -6.73 -8.81
CA SER A 71 7.31 -5.57 -8.08
C SER A 71 7.58 -4.26 -8.81
N THR A 72 8.79 -4.06 -9.34
CA THR A 72 9.11 -2.85 -10.13
C THR A 72 8.31 -2.78 -11.42
N ALA A 73 8.12 -3.89 -12.11
CA ALA A 73 7.25 -3.96 -13.29
C ALA A 73 5.79 -3.65 -12.93
N LEU A 74 5.27 -4.19 -11.82
CA LEU A 74 3.90 -3.92 -11.38
C LEU A 74 3.70 -2.45 -11.02
N LEU A 75 4.57 -1.90 -10.16
CA LEU A 75 4.50 -0.52 -9.70
C LEU A 75 4.68 0.46 -10.86
N GLY A 76 5.65 0.23 -11.74
CA GLY A 76 5.86 1.02 -12.94
C GLY A 76 4.67 0.93 -13.91
N GLY A 77 4.11 -0.26 -14.10
CA GLY A 77 2.93 -0.48 -14.92
C GLY A 77 1.71 0.27 -14.40
N LEU A 78 1.41 0.12 -13.10
CA LEU A 78 0.31 0.83 -12.43
C LEU A 78 0.52 2.35 -12.46
N TYR A 79 1.74 2.82 -12.21
CA TYR A 79 2.08 4.24 -12.30
C TYR A 79 1.77 4.81 -13.69
N ILE A 80 2.20 4.13 -14.76
CA ILE A 80 1.91 4.56 -16.13
C ILE A 80 0.40 4.53 -16.39
N ILE A 81 -0.33 3.50 -15.95
CA ILE A 81 -1.80 3.41 -16.13
C ILE A 81 -2.51 4.57 -15.43
N ILE A 82 -2.14 4.87 -14.18
CA ILE A 82 -2.76 5.93 -13.36
C ILE A 82 -2.50 7.30 -14.00
N PHE A 83 -1.24 7.63 -14.29
CA PHE A 83 -0.85 8.96 -14.77
C PHE A 83 -1.05 9.19 -16.27
N SER A 84 -1.31 8.14 -17.06
CA SER A 84 -1.80 8.28 -18.46
C SER A 84 -3.32 8.43 -18.56
N GLY A 85 -4.03 8.38 -17.44
CA GLY A 85 -5.48 8.56 -17.35
C GLY A 85 -5.92 10.03 -17.37
N ASN A 86 -7.21 10.26 -17.06
CA ASN A 86 -7.76 11.60 -16.93
C ASN A 86 -7.43 12.19 -15.54
N VAL A 87 -6.15 12.47 -15.29
CA VAL A 87 -5.65 13.06 -14.04
C VAL A 87 -5.39 14.55 -14.23
N PRO A 88 -5.74 15.45 -13.29
CA PRO A 88 -5.57 16.89 -13.46
C PRO A 88 -4.10 17.36 -13.44
N VAL A 89 -3.17 16.57 -12.91
CA VAL A 89 -1.75 16.95 -12.72
C VAL A 89 -0.81 15.93 -13.38
N GLN A 90 0.20 16.42 -14.12
CA GLN A 90 1.29 15.66 -14.76
C GLN A 90 0.85 14.40 -15.53
N ARG A 91 0.17 14.62 -16.67
CA ARG A 91 -0.27 13.53 -17.54
C ARG A 91 0.90 12.95 -18.32
N ILE A 92 1.17 11.66 -18.13
CA ILE A 92 1.94 10.88 -19.09
C ILE A 92 1.11 10.80 -20.38
N SER A 93 1.77 10.83 -21.55
CA SER A 93 1.05 10.70 -22.82
C SER A 93 0.21 9.42 -22.85
N LYS A 94 -1.02 9.52 -23.35
CA LYS A 94 -1.95 8.38 -23.51
C LYS A 94 -1.35 7.24 -24.35
N THR A 95 -0.38 7.55 -25.21
CA THR A 95 0.38 6.59 -26.02
C THR A 95 1.08 5.53 -25.18
N TYR A 96 1.51 5.84 -23.95
CA TYR A 96 2.21 4.88 -23.07
C TYR A 96 1.28 3.98 -22.27
N ARG A 97 -0.05 4.20 -22.32
CA ARG A 97 -1.00 3.40 -21.54
C ARG A 97 -0.92 1.89 -21.84
N PRO A 98 -0.76 1.43 -23.10
CA PRO A 98 -0.53 0.00 -23.38
C PRO A 98 0.73 -0.56 -22.73
N LEU A 99 1.81 0.22 -22.66
CA LEU A 99 3.04 -0.19 -21.97
C LEU A 99 2.77 -0.46 -20.48
N GLY A 100 1.98 0.40 -19.84
CA GLY A 100 1.58 0.18 -18.44
C GLY A 100 0.84 -1.15 -18.24
N PHE A 101 -0.11 -1.47 -19.12
CA PHE A 101 -0.81 -2.76 -19.10
C PHE A 101 0.13 -3.95 -19.35
N LEU A 102 1.05 -3.84 -20.32
CA LEU A 102 2.03 -4.88 -20.61
C LEU A 102 2.96 -5.15 -19.42
N LEU A 103 3.40 -4.11 -18.71
CA LEU A 103 4.25 -4.25 -17.52
C LEU A 103 3.50 -4.92 -16.36
N SER A 104 2.24 -4.53 -16.11
CA SER A 104 1.41 -5.17 -15.09
C SER A 104 1.11 -6.64 -15.44
N LEU A 105 0.83 -6.94 -16.71
CA LEU A 105 0.61 -8.32 -17.18
C LEU A 105 1.89 -9.16 -17.08
N PHE A 106 3.04 -8.59 -17.48
CA PHE A 106 4.34 -9.22 -17.34
C PHE A 106 4.63 -9.56 -15.87
N SER A 107 4.41 -8.62 -14.95
CA SER A 107 4.61 -8.85 -13.52
C SER A 107 3.77 -10.02 -13.01
N MET A 108 2.47 -10.03 -13.32
CA MET A 108 1.58 -11.09 -12.86
C MET A 108 1.95 -12.46 -13.45
N THR A 109 2.31 -12.48 -14.74
CA THR A 109 2.80 -13.69 -15.41
C THR A 109 4.10 -14.18 -14.77
N TYR A 110 5.01 -13.27 -14.46
CA TYR A 110 6.27 -13.59 -13.80
C TYR A 110 6.04 -14.21 -12.41
N LEU A 111 5.13 -13.64 -11.60
CA LEU A 111 4.76 -14.21 -10.30
C LEU A 111 4.13 -15.60 -10.43
N CYS A 112 3.30 -15.84 -11.46
CA CYS A 112 2.78 -17.17 -11.76
C CYS A 112 3.90 -18.15 -12.12
N ILE A 113 4.86 -17.73 -12.96
CA ILE A 113 6.03 -18.53 -13.31
C ILE A 113 6.88 -18.85 -12.06
N MET A 114 7.03 -17.91 -11.13
CA MET A 114 7.70 -18.18 -9.86
C MET A 114 6.97 -19.25 -9.04
N HIS A 115 5.65 -19.34 -9.11
CA HIS A 115 4.90 -20.39 -8.38
C HIS A 115 4.99 -21.77 -9.05
N TRP A 116 4.76 -21.85 -10.37
CA TRP A 116 4.63 -23.12 -11.09
C TRP A 116 5.90 -23.63 -11.80
N HIS A 117 6.94 -22.82 -11.92
CA HIS A 117 8.20 -23.19 -12.58
C HIS A 117 9.43 -23.02 -11.68
N SER A 118 10.61 -23.30 -12.22
CA SER A 118 11.91 -23.34 -11.54
C SER A 118 12.37 -22.03 -10.88
N PHE A 119 11.61 -20.93 -11.04
CA PHE A 119 11.92 -19.63 -10.47
C PHE A 119 11.31 -19.40 -9.07
N THR A 120 10.78 -20.43 -8.43
CA THR A 120 10.28 -20.34 -7.06
C THR A 120 11.35 -19.78 -6.12
N PRO A 121 11.05 -18.75 -5.31
CA PRO A 121 11.99 -18.22 -4.33
C PRO A 121 12.47 -19.32 -3.39
N MET A 122 13.79 -19.49 -3.31
CA MET A 122 14.45 -20.49 -2.49
C MET A 122 15.20 -19.87 -1.32
N TRP A 123 15.18 -20.57 -0.19
CA TRP A 123 16.01 -20.30 0.97
C TRP A 123 16.62 -21.60 1.47
N ARG A 124 17.97 -21.69 1.46
CA ARG A 124 18.74 -22.86 1.93
C ARG A 124 18.25 -24.22 1.39
N GLY A 125 17.92 -24.28 0.10
CA GLY A 125 17.51 -25.51 -0.57
C GLY A 125 16.04 -25.90 -0.38
N GLN A 126 15.25 -25.09 0.33
CA GLN A 126 13.80 -25.23 0.45
C GLN A 126 13.08 -23.99 -0.10
N ALA A 127 11.76 -24.07 -0.30
CA ALA A 127 10.96 -22.90 -0.62
C ALA A 127 11.15 -21.83 0.45
N ASN A 128 11.32 -20.57 0.04
CA ASN A 128 11.46 -19.47 0.97
C ASN A 128 10.19 -19.38 1.84
N PRO A 129 10.30 -19.42 3.18
CA PRO A 129 9.14 -19.49 4.07
C PRO A 129 8.20 -18.29 3.89
N TYR A 130 8.73 -17.13 3.54
CA TYR A 130 7.94 -15.93 3.32
C TYR A 130 7.24 -15.91 1.96
N TRP A 131 7.72 -16.66 0.96
CA TRP A 131 7.04 -16.79 -0.33
C TRP A 131 5.71 -17.53 -0.19
N ILE A 132 5.72 -18.61 0.61
CA ILE A 132 4.55 -19.45 0.85
C ILE A 132 3.45 -18.67 1.59
N ILE A 133 3.82 -17.64 2.36
CA ILE A 133 2.87 -16.71 3.00
C ILE A 133 2.45 -15.59 2.04
N PHE A 134 3.44 -14.98 1.36
CA PHE A 134 3.25 -13.83 0.49
C PHE A 134 2.27 -14.11 -0.65
N TRP A 135 2.48 -15.21 -1.38
CA TRP A 135 1.75 -15.45 -2.62
C TRP A 135 0.24 -15.69 -2.41
N PRO A 136 -0.19 -16.58 -1.48
CA PRO A 136 -1.59 -16.68 -1.06
C PRO A 136 -2.19 -15.35 -0.59
N THR A 137 -1.48 -14.65 0.29
CA THR A 137 -1.95 -13.37 0.87
C THR A 137 -2.11 -12.31 -0.21
N PHE A 138 -1.15 -12.18 -1.12
CA PHE A 138 -1.18 -11.22 -2.22
C PHE A 138 -2.36 -11.48 -3.15
N LEU A 139 -2.59 -12.74 -3.55
CA LEU A 139 -3.69 -13.10 -4.42
C LEU A 139 -5.06 -12.85 -3.77
N LEU A 140 -5.23 -13.29 -2.52
CA LEU A 140 -6.47 -13.14 -1.78
C LEU A 140 -6.79 -11.67 -1.49
N ALA A 141 -5.79 -10.90 -1.04
CA ALA A 141 -5.94 -9.47 -0.81
C ALA A 141 -6.26 -8.73 -2.13
N SER A 142 -5.55 -9.05 -3.22
CA SER A 142 -5.80 -8.44 -4.52
C SER A 142 -7.21 -8.73 -5.03
N ALA A 143 -7.67 -9.98 -4.94
CA ALA A 143 -9.03 -10.37 -5.31
C ALA A 143 -10.09 -9.63 -4.49
N SER A 144 -9.91 -9.59 -3.17
CA SER A 144 -10.86 -8.99 -2.23
C SER A 144 -10.93 -7.47 -2.37
N PHE A 145 -9.78 -6.79 -2.39
CA PHE A 145 -9.77 -5.33 -2.50
C PHE A 145 -10.29 -4.86 -3.86
N THR A 146 -9.93 -5.52 -4.96
CA THR A 146 -10.43 -5.11 -6.28
C THR A 146 -11.93 -5.37 -6.44
N ALA A 147 -12.47 -6.45 -5.86
CA ALA A 147 -13.91 -6.68 -5.77
C ALA A 147 -14.61 -5.59 -4.94
N LEU A 148 -14.08 -5.28 -3.75
CA LEU A 148 -14.64 -4.27 -2.85
C LEU A 148 -14.66 -2.89 -3.53
N PHE A 149 -13.53 -2.45 -4.10
CA PHE A 149 -13.46 -1.18 -4.81
C PHE A 149 -14.32 -1.15 -6.07
N SER A 150 -14.46 -2.28 -6.77
CA SER A 150 -15.39 -2.41 -7.89
C SER A 150 -16.84 -2.14 -7.46
N MET A 151 -17.28 -2.72 -6.32
CA MET A 151 -18.60 -2.48 -5.77
C MET A 151 -18.79 -1.02 -5.32
N ILE A 152 -17.82 -0.46 -4.59
CA ILE A 152 -17.85 0.94 -4.14
C ILE A 152 -18.00 1.90 -5.32
N LEU A 153 -17.31 1.64 -6.44
CA LEU A 153 -17.41 2.47 -7.63
C LEU A 153 -18.79 2.42 -8.29
N VAL A 154 -19.55 1.32 -8.16
CA VAL A 154 -20.91 1.22 -8.69
C VAL A 154 -21.93 1.87 -7.76
N THR A 155 -21.74 1.70 -6.44
CA THR A 155 -22.72 2.20 -5.45
C THR A 155 -22.58 3.69 -5.19
N ILE A 156 -21.34 4.20 -5.11
CA ILE A 156 -21.05 5.61 -4.74
C ILE A 156 -20.59 6.41 -5.97
N GLY A 157 -19.93 5.77 -6.93
CA GLY A 157 -19.33 6.45 -8.08
C GLY A 157 -20.34 6.78 -9.19
N ARG A 158 -20.68 8.06 -9.35
CA ARG A 158 -21.45 8.52 -10.52
C ARG A 158 -20.66 8.31 -11.82
N ASP A 159 -21.26 7.63 -12.79
CA ASP A 159 -20.69 7.33 -14.12
C ASP A 159 -19.33 6.58 -14.10
N ARG A 160 -19.07 5.77 -13.06
CA ARG A 160 -17.83 5.00 -12.92
C ARG A 160 -17.94 3.52 -13.31
N GLY A 161 -19.02 3.10 -13.95
CA GLY A 161 -19.26 1.71 -14.34
C GLY A 161 -18.13 1.07 -15.17
N LYS A 162 -17.55 1.81 -16.13
CA LYS A 162 -16.40 1.34 -16.92
C LYS A 162 -15.14 1.10 -16.08
N ASN A 163 -14.91 1.86 -15.00
CA ASN A 163 -13.77 1.62 -14.13
C ASN A 163 -14.06 0.46 -13.17
N SER A 164 -15.30 0.35 -12.70
CA SER A 164 -15.73 -0.76 -11.87
C SER A 164 -15.56 -2.11 -12.57
N ILE A 165 -15.94 -2.22 -13.85
CA ILE A 165 -15.80 -3.49 -14.59
C ILE A 165 -14.33 -3.89 -14.73
N HIS A 166 -13.40 -2.94 -14.89
CA HIS A 166 -11.97 -3.25 -14.91
C HIS A 166 -11.48 -3.82 -13.59
N LEU A 167 -11.88 -3.24 -12.45
CA LEU A 167 -11.53 -3.78 -11.14
C LEU A 167 -12.17 -5.15 -10.89
N PHE A 168 -13.42 -5.33 -11.32
CA PHE A 168 -14.09 -6.63 -11.25
C PHE A 168 -13.34 -7.70 -12.04
N LEU A 169 -12.93 -7.39 -13.28
CA LEU A 169 -12.16 -8.32 -14.10
C LEU A 169 -10.81 -8.69 -13.48
N ILE A 170 -10.13 -7.74 -12.83
CA ILE A 170 -8.90 -8.04 -12.08
C ILE A 170 -9.20 -9.00 -10.93
N SER A 171 -10.29 -8.76 -10.18
CA SER A 171 -10.71 -9.65 -9.09
C SER A 171 -11.01 -11.07 -9.57
N VAL A 172 -11.76 -11.21 -10.67
CA VAL A 172 -12.05 -12.52 -11.28
C VAL A 172 -10.75 -13.21 -11.72
N PHE A 173 -9.84 -12.47 -12.35
CA PHE A 173 -8.57 -13.01 -12.81
C PHE A 173 -7.68 -13.50 -11.65
N THR A 174 -7.52 -12.70 -10.59
CA THR A 174 -6.72 -13.12 -9.43
C THR A 174 -7.39 -14.25 -8.66
N THR A 175 -8.73 -14.29 -8.60
CA THR A 175 -9.49 -15.42 -8.06
C THR A 175 -9.24 -16.69 -8.85
N LEU A 176 -9.23 -16.61 -10.19
CA LEU A 176 -8.94 -17.77 -11.04
C LEU A 176 -7.53 -18.31 -10.78
N ILE A 177 -6.52 -17.44 -10.69
CA ILE A 177 -5.14 -17.84 -10.34
C ILE A 177 -5.12 -18.52 -8.98
N THR A 178 -5.84 -17.98 -7.99
CA THR A 178 -5.95 -18.56 -6.65
C THR A 178 -6.52 -19.97 -6.70
N LEU A 179 -7.63 -20.17 -7.42
CA LEU A 179 -8.27 -21.47 -7.59
C LEU A 179 -7.36 -22.48 -8.29
N LEU A 180 -6.60 -22.03 -9.30
CA LEU A 180 -5.61 -22.88 -9.97
C LEU A 180 -4.50 -23.30 -8.99
N ALA A 181 -3.97 -22.38 -8.18
CA ALA A 181 -2.93 -22.68 -7.19
C ALA A 181 -3.42 -23.59 -6.05
N MET A 182 -4.72 -23.51 -5.71
CA MET A 182 -5.36 -24.43 -4.77
C MET A 182 -5.60 -25.83 -5.37
N SER A 183 -5.61 -25.97 -6.70
CA SER A 183 -5.96 -27.21 -7.39
C SER A 183 -4.76 -27.97 -7.94
N TYR A 184 -3.69 -27.26 -8.31
CA TYR A 184 -2.49 -27.84 -8.93
C TYR A 184 -1.25 -27.52 -8.11
N ASP A 185 -0.39 -28.51 -7.94
CA ASP A 185 0.90 -28.33 -7.28
C ASP A 185 1.75 -27.32 -8.05
N GLY A 186 2.48 -26.49 -7.30
CA GLY A 186 3.56 -25.67 -7.82
C GLY A 186 4.82 -26.51 -8.04
N ASN A 187 5.91 -25.84 -8.42
CA ASN A 187 7.19 -26.54 -8.64
C ASN A 187 7.79 -27.10 -7.34
N ILE A 188 7.56 -26.41 -6.21
CA ILE A 188 8.13 -26.75 -4.90
C ILE A 188 7.07 -26.81 -3.79
N THR A 189 6.04 -25.97 -3.89
CA THR A 189 4.93 -25.93 -2.93
C THR A 189 3.76 -26.78 -3.42
N THR A 190 3.20 -27.62 -2.56
CA THR A 190 2.01 -28.42 -2.90
C THR A 190 0.73 -27.59 -2.83
N ALA A 191 -0.30 -28.02 -3.56
CA ALA A 191 -1.62 -27.41 -3.54
C ALA A 191 -2.26 -27.49 -2.14
N GLU A 192 -1.98 -28.55 -1.38
CA GLU A 192 -2.44 -28.69 0.01
C GLU A 192 -1.83 -27.61 0.90
N GLN A 193 -0.51 -27.46 0.85
CA GLN A 193 0.17 -26.40 1.58
C GLN A 193 -0.38 -25.03 1.18
N PHE A 194 -0.58 -24.77 -0.12
CA PHE A 194 -1.14 -23.50 -0.58
C PHE A 194 -2.54 -23.23 0.00
N ARG A 195 -3.42 -24.24 0.09
CA ARG A 195 -4.76 -24.12 0.69
C ARG A 195 -4.69 -23.74 2.17
N ASP A 196 -3.77 -24.34 2.92
CA ASP A 196 -3.59 -24.02 4.34
C ASP A 196 -3.16 -22.57 4.53
N TYR A 197 -2.21 -22.09 3.73
CA TYR A 197 -1.79 -20.69 3.76
C TYR A 197 -2.85 -19.72 3.26
N ILE A 198 -3.75 -20.12 2.35
CA ILE A 198 -4.92 -19.29 1.97
C ILE A 198 -5.84 -19.08 3.17
N TRP A 199 -6.11 -20.11 3.98
CA TRP A 199 -6.94 -19.96 5.17
C TRP A 199 -6.28 -19.10 6.25
N MET A 200 -4.97 -19.26 6.45
CA MET A 200 -4.20 -18.38 7.34
C MET A 200 -4.22 -16.93 6.84
N ALA A 201 -4.01 -16.71 5.54
CA ALA A 201 -4.10 -15.38 4.94
C ALA A 201 -5.49 -14.74 5.10
N ALA A 202 -6.57 -15.53 4.97
CA ALA A 202 -7.92 -15.05 5.20
C ALA A 202 -8.12 -14.61 6.66
N ALA A 203 -7.60 -15.39 7.62
CA ALA A 203 -7.63 -15.04 9.04
C ALA A 203 -6.83 -13.76 9.33
N ASP A 204 -5.65 -13.61 8.73
CA ASP A 204 -4.80 -12.42 8.88
C ASP A 204 -5.49 -11.16 8.33
N ILE A 205 -6.04 -11.23 7.11
CA ILE A 205 -6.78 -10.11 6.50
C ILE A 205 -7.99 -9.73 7.34
N PHE A 206 -8.76 -10.72 7.81
CA PHE A 206 -9.91 -10.48 8.68
C PHE A 206 -9.48 -9.83 10.00
N GLY A 207 -8.43 -10.35 10.63
CA GLY A 207 -7.87 -9.82 11.86
C GLY A 207 -7.42 -8.36 11.72
N ILE A 208 -6.77 -8.02 10.61
CA ILE A 208 -6.38 -6.63 10.30
C ILE A 208 -7.61 -5.74 10.17
N ILE A 209 -8.65 -6.16 9.44
CA ILE A 209 -9.88 -5.37 9.26
C ILE A 209 -10.55 -5.13 10.62
N VAL A 210 -10.76 -6.18 11.42
CA VAL A 210 -11.36 -6.07 12.75
C VAL A 210 -10.52 -5.19 13.66
N GLY A 211 -9.19 -5.37 13.66
CA GLY A 211 -8.26 -4.55 14.45
C GLY A 211 -8.33 -3.07 14.07
N CYS A 212 -8.36 -2.74 12.77
CA CYS A 212 -8.53 -1.38 12.29
C CYS A 212 -9.85 -0.76 12.74
N LEU A 213 -10.96 -1.50 12.65
CA LEU A 213 -12.27 -1.02 13.09
C LEU A 213 -12.32 -0.78 14.60
N LEU A 214 -11.74 -1.68 15.40
CA LEU A 214 -11.63 -1.51 16.85
C LEU A 214 -10.75 -0.32 17.23
N ALA A 215 -9.64 -0.09 16.50
CA ALA A 215 -8.77 1.06 16.72
C ALA A 215 -9.50 2.38 16.44
N ILE A 216 -10.25 2.47 15.33
CA ILE A 216 -11.09 3.63 15.01
C ILE A 216 -12.12 3.85 16.12
N PHE A 217 -12.82 2.78 16.54
CA PHE A 217 -13.82 2.86 17.59
C PHE A 217 -13.25 3.34 18.93
N ALA A 218 -12.10 2.82 19.35
CA ALA A 218 -11.41 3.27 20.55
C ALA A 218 -11.04 4.76 20.47
N PHE A 219 -10.52 5.20 19.32
CA PHE A 219 -10.18 6.61 19.10
C PHE A 219 -11.43 7.51 19.14
N THR A 220 -12.54 7.08 18.55
CA THR A 220 -13.83 7.79 18.62
C THR A 220 -14.31 7.93 20.05
N ILE A 221 -14.20 6.89 20.88
CA ILE A 221 -14.55 6.97 22.31
C ILE A 221 -13.67 7.99 23.03
N VAL A 222 -12.35 7.95 22.80
CA VAL A 222 -11.41 8.88 23.43
C VAL A 222 -11.76 10.32 23.08
N ILE A 223 -12.03 10.60 21.79
CA ILE A 223 -12.47 11.94 21.36
C ILE A 223 -13.78 12.32 22.05
N ALA A 224 -14.79 11.45 22.03
CA ALA A 224 -16.10 11.76 22.61
C ALA A 224 -16.03 12.04 24.11
N VAL A 225 -15.21 11.29 24.85
CA VAL A 225 -14.96 11.52 26.28
C VAL A 225 -14.21 12.84 26.50
N TYR A 226 -13.17 13.09 25.69
CA TYR A 226 -12.38 14.31 25.77
C TYR A 226 -13.23 15.56 25.47
N GLU A 227 -14.01 15.56 24.39
CA GLU A 227 -14.93 16.65 24.03
C GLU A 227 -15.95 16.91 25.13
N LYS A 228 -16.55 15.85 25.71
CA LYS A 228 -17.49 15.99 26.82
C LYS A 228 -16.86 16.56 28.09
N SER A 229 -15.55 16.40 28.25
CA SER A 229 -14.81 16.93 29.41
C SER A 229 -14.33 18.38 29.23
N MET A 230 -14.42 18.94 28.03
CA MET A 230 -14.03 20.33 27.80
C MET A 230 -15.09 21.29 28.35
N PRO A 231 -14.67 22.42 28.94
CA PRO A 231 -15.60 23.47 29.37
C PRO A 231 -16.38 24.01 28.16
N GLU A 232 -17.61 24.48 28.41
CA GLU A 232 -18.43 25.08 27.36
C GLU A 232 -17.64 26.18 26.64
N PRO A 233 -17.69 26.23 25.30
CA PRO A 233 -17.00 27.27 24.56
C PRO A 233 -17.51 28.63 25.04
N THR A 234 -16.59 29.53 25.34
CA THR A 234 -16.92 30.91 25.68
C THR A 234 -17.76 31.50 24.56
N GLN A 235 -19.02 31.80 24.85
CA GLN A 235 -19.88 32.51 23.91
C GLN A 235 -19.22 33.85 23.64
N THR A 236 -18.87 34.11 22.38
CA THR A 236 -18.43 35.43 21.96
C THR A 236 -19.55 36.41 22.27
N SER A 237 -19.19 37.55 22.87
CA SER A 237 -20.13 38.64 23.04
C SER A 237 -20.78 39.01 21.70
N PRO A 238 -22.03 39.49 21.69
CA PRO A 238 -22.66 39.99 20.47
C PRO A 238 -21.73 40.98 19.76
N PRO A 239 -21.68 40.97 18.43
CA PRO A 239 -20.76 41.83 17.70
C PRO A 239 -20.97 43.29 18.07
N THR A 240 -19.89 44.02 18.29
CA THR A 240 -19.97 45.44 18.63
C THR A 240 -20.44 46.25 17.42
N LYS A 241 -20.91 47.48 17.65
CA LYS A 241 -21.29 48.38 16.55
C LYS A 241 -20.14 48.64 15.57
N GLU A 242 -18.90 48.62 16.06
CA GLU A 242 -17.69 48.81 15.25
C GLU A 242 -17.42 47.61 14.34
N GLU A 243 -17.61 46.39 14.84
CA GLU A 243 -17.53 45.17 14.06
C GLU A 243 -18.64 45.09 13.01
N TRP A 244 -19.87 45.51 13.36
CA TRP A 244 -20.97 45.62 12.41
C TRP A 244 -20.67 46.64 11.31
N ASN A 245 -20.16 47.82 11.65
CA ASN A 245 -19.75 48.83 10.68
C ASN A 245 -18.61 48.30 9.78
N HIS A 246 -17.69 47.51 10.34
CA HIS A 246 -16.63 46.87 9.55
C HIS A 246 -17.20 45.85 8.57
N VAL A 247 -18.10 44.96 9.02
CA VAL A 247 -18.78 43.99 8.17
C VAL A 247 -19.60 44.68 7.07
N GLU A 248 -20.32 45.75 7.41
CA GLU A 248 -21.07 46.57 6.46
C GLU A 248 -20.13 47.26 5.44
N SER A 249 -18.96 47.75 5.87
CA SER A 249 -17.95 48.33 4.97
C SER A 249 -17.33 47.30 4.00
N VAL A 250 -17.16 46.06 4.45
CA VAL A 250 -16.65 44.97 3.61
C VAL A 250 -17.73 44.50 2.64
N LEU A 251 -18.98 44.34 3.11
CA LEU A 251 -20.12 43.97 2.28
C LEU A 251 -20.41 45.02 1.21
N SER A 252 -20.43 46.30 1.57
CA SER A 252 -20.65 47.41 0.62
C SER A 252 -19.55 47.49 -0.45
N ARG A 253 -18.28 47.23 -0.11
CA ARG A 253 -17.18 47.13 -1.09
C ARG A 253 -17.32 45.99 -2.09
N HIS A 254 -18.00 44.89 -1.72
CA HIS A 254 -18.07 43.70 -2.57
C HIS A 254 -19.44 43.48 -3.22
N LEU A 255 -20.52 44.03 -2.63
CA LEU A 255 -21.89 44.00 -3.17
C LEU A 255 -22.22 45.24 -3.98
N GLY A 256 -21.64 46.40 -3.62
CA GLY A 256 -21.65 47.58 -4.47
C GLY A 256 -20.53 47.44 -5.49
N GLY A 257 -20.80 46.74 -6.59
CA GLY A 257 -19.88 46.69 -7.73
C GLY A 257 -19.50 48.11 -8.12
N ILE A 258 -18.28 48.51 -7.76
CA ILE A 258 -17.63 49.64 -8.40
C ILE A 258 -17.15 49.08 -9.73
N GLU A 259 -17.88 49.43 -10.77
CA GLU A 259 -17.36 49.52 -12.13
C GLU A 259 -16.16 50.47 -12.09
N ASP A 260 -14.96 49.94 -11.84
CA ASP A 260 -13.72 50.65 -12.16
C ASP A 260 -13.43 50.39 -13.65
N GLU A 261 -13.92 51.30 -14.50
CA GLU A 261 -13.27 51.65 -15.78
C GLU A 261 -11.98 52.46 -15.52
#